data_AF-A0A8J3HQY9-F1
#
_entry.id   AF-A0A8J3HQY9-F1
#
_cell.length_a   1.000
_cell.length_b   1.000
_cell.length_c   1.000
_cell.angle_alpha   90.00
_cell.angle_beta   90.00
_cell.angle_gamma   90.00
#
_symmetry.space_group_name_H-M   'P 1'
#
loop_
_entity.id
_entity.type
_entity.pdbx_description
1 polymer ?
#
loop_
_entity_poly.entity_id
_entity_poly.type
_entity_poly.pdbx_seq_one_letter_code
_entity_poly.pdbx_strand_id
1 'polypeptide(L)'
;MASHMPVNHSLRPLYRLLALLTGLFVLAFGVLGFLESQGDPLFEAGGARALGLRTNPALAYACLGAGVLVLLATLVGHNLDRLVNTWIGAAFLIAGTAMLALMNTEHNVLNFTLASCIAAYAVGSVLLTAGMYVRVARR
;
A
#
# COMPACT_ATOMS: atom_id res chain seq x y z
N MET A 1 37.37 -2.51 -18.67
CA MET A 1 37.24 -1.04 -18.77
C MET A 1 35.75 -0.70 -18.82
N ALA A 2 35.09 -0.66 -17.66
CA ALA A 2 33.70 -0.20 -17.51
C ALA A 2 33.71 0.96 -16.51
N SER A 3 34.47 2.01 -16.85
CA SER A 3 34.77 3.15 -15.99
C SER A 3 33.92 4.38 -16.34
N HIS A 4 32.64 4.18 -16.67
CA HIS A 4 31.74 5.31 -17.02
C HIS A 4 30.25 5.07 -16.77
N MET A 5 29.84 4.12 -15.91
CA MET A 5 28.48 4.16 -15.40
C MET A 5 28.42 5.25 -14.32
N PRO A 6 27.69 6.36 -14.51
CA PRO A 6 27.56 7.36 -13.47
C PRO A 6 26.94 6.69 -12.23
N VAL A 7 27.75 6.60 -11.18
CA VAL A 7 27.37 6.18 -9.82
C VAL A 7 26.55 7.31 -9.19
N ASN A 8 25.41 7.64 -9.79
CA ASN A 8 24.48 8.64 -9.27
C ASN A 8 23.10 8.02 -9.14
N HIS A 9 22.91 7.26 -8.06
CA HIS A 9 21.60 6.84 -7.52
C HIS A 9 20.85 8.04 -6.90
N SER A 10 20.82 9.21 -7.56
CA SER A 10 20.23 10.44 -7.00
C SER A 10 18.74 10.32 -6.68
N LEU A 11 18.01 9.39 -7.33
CA LEU A 11 16.57 9.21 -7.07
C LEU A 11 16.29 8.20 -5.95
N ARG A 12 17.28 7.47 -5.44
CA ARG A 12 17.09 6.54 -4.32
C ARG A 12 16.46 7.22 -3.08
N PRO A 13 16.93 8.40 -2.62
CA PRO A 13 16.28 9.09 -1.50
C PRO A 13 14.84 9.50 -1.83
N LEU A 14 14.55 9.91 -3.06
CA LEU A 14 13.19 10.24 -3.50
C LEU A 14 12.26 9.03 -3.41
N TYR A 15 12.65 7.88 -3.94
CA TYR A 15 11.80 6.67 -3.89
C TYR A 15 11.62 6.12 -2.47
N ARG A 16 12.61 6.28 -1.59
CA ARG A 16 12.44 5.95 -0.16
C ARG A 16 11.49 6.92 0.53
N LEU A 17 11.56 8.22 0.22
CA LEU A 17 10.63 9.21 0.75
C LEU A 17 9.20 8.91 0.27
N LEU A 18 9.03 8.59 -1.01
CA LEU A 18 7.73 8.19 -1.56
C LEU A 18 7.20 6.93 -0.87
N ALA A 19 8.02 5.89 -0.70
CA ALA A 19 7.62 4.68 0.03
C ALA A 19 7.22 4.97 1.48
N LEU A 20 7.97 5.84 2.17
CA LEU A 20 7.64 6.28 3.54
C LEU A 20 6.30 7.02 3.58
N LEU A 21 6.10 8.01 2.70
CA LEU A 21 4.87 8.78 2.63
C LEU A 21 3.66 7.90 2.29
N THR A 22 3.83 6.97 1.34
CA THR A 22 2.79 6.00 0.99
C THR A 22 2.48 5.05 2.14
N GLY A 23 3.49 4.53 2.83
CA GLY A 23 3.31 3.70 4.03
C GLY A 23 2.56 4.44 5.13
N LEU A 24 2.90 5.71 5.36
CA LEU A 24 2.23 6.56 6.34
C LEU A 24 0.77 6.86 5.96
N PHE A 25 0.50 7.12 4.68
CA PHE A 25 -0.86 7.29 4.16
C PHE A 25 -1.70 6.03 4.38
N VAL A 26 -1.16 4.86 4.02
CA VAL A 26 -1.83 3.56 4.19
C VAL A 26 -2.08 3.25 5.66
N LEU A 27 -1.12 3.56 6.53
CA LEU A 27 -1.27 3.43 7.98
C LEU A 27 -2.39 4.35 8.50
N ALA A 28 -2.37 5.63 8.13
CA ALA A 28 -3.38 6.60 8.54
C ALA A 28 -4.78 6.18 8.10
N PHE A 29 -4.92 5.70 6.86
CA PHE A 29 -6.16 5.12 6.36
C PHE A 29 -6.61 3.92 7.19
N GLY A 30 -5.70 3.00 7.52
CA GLY A 30 -5.99 1.83 8.36
C GLY A 30 -6.41 2.21 9.78
N VAL A 31 -5.74 3.18 10.41
CA VAL A 31 -6.07 3.65 11.77
C VAL A 31 -7.44 4.35 11.80
N LEU A 32 -7.69 5.27 10.85
CA LEU A 32 -8.98 5.95 10.76
C LEU A 32 -10.11 4.96 10.45
N GLY A 33 -9.87 4.05 9.51
CA GLY A 33 -10.82 2.98 9.20
C GLY A 33 -11.09 2.05 10.38
N PHE A 34 -10.07 1.77 11.19
CA PHE A 34 -10.22 0.97 12.40
C PHE A 34 -11.05 1.70 13.45
N LEU A 35 -10.77 2.98 13.72
CA LEU A 35 -11.51 3.81 14.67
C LEU A 35 -12.98 3.97 14.29
N GLU A 36 -13.26 4.21 13.01
CA GLU A 36 -14.61 4.48 12.52
C GLU A 36 -15.45 3.21 12.34
N SER A 37 -14.78 2.06 12.26
CA SER A 37 -15.40 0.75 12.13
C SER A 37 -15.44 -0.04 13.45
N GLN A 38 -15.08 0.57 14.58
CA GLN A 38 -15.14 -0.11 15.87
C GLN A 38 -16.59 -0.44 16.25
N GLY A 39 -16.93 -1.74 16.25
CA GLY A 39 -18.24 -2.24 16.65
C GLY A 39 -18.99 -3.00 15.55
N ASP A 40 -18.57 -2.87 14.28
CA ASP A 40 -19.23 -3.53 13.16
C ASP A 40 -18.66 -4.94 12.89
N PRO A 41 -19.47 -5.90 12.40
CA PRO A 41 -18.99 -7.22 12.00
C PRO A 41 -17.89 -7.15 10.92
N LEU A 42 -16.92 -8.05 10.99
CA LEU A 42 -15.73 -8.11 10.09
C LEU A 42 -16.06 -8.10 8.59
N PHE A 43 -17.26 -8.54 8.23
CA PHE A 43 -17.73 -8.70 6.85
C PHE A 43 -19.07 -7.98 6.62
N GLU A 44 -19.39 -6.92 7.37
CA GLU A 44 -20.55 -6.10 7.02
C GLU A 44 -20.13 -4.82 6.30
N ALA A 45 -20.82 -4.54 5.19
CA ALA A 45 -20.69 -3.30 4.45
C ALA A 45 -21.37 -2.16 5.23
N GLY A 46 -20.76 -1.75 6.34
CA GLY A 46 -21.21 -0.65 7.17
C GLY A 46 -21.09 0.72 6.46
N GLY A 47 -21.56 1.76 7.15
CA GLY A 47 -21.49 3.15 6.69
C GLY A 47 -20.14 3.83 6.88
N ALA A 48 -19.17 3.14 7.49
CA ALA A 48 -17.87 3.71 7.87
C ALA A 48 -17.10 4.27 6.68
N ARG A 49 -16.46 5.43 6.88
CA ARG A 49 -15.63 6.09 5.88
C ARG A 49 -14.29 6.45 6.49
N ALA A 50 -13.19 6.25 5.76
CA ALA A 50 -11.87 6.72 6.16
C ALA A 50 -11.30 7.58 5.04
N LEU A 51 -10.88 8.81 5.37
CA LEU A 51 -10.34 9.78 4.40
C LEU A 51 -11.29 10.01 3.19
N GLY A 52 -12.60 9.95 3.40
CA GLY A 52 -13.60 10.11 2.35
C GLY A 52 -13.84 8.87 1.48
N LEU A 53 -13.11 7.77 1.70
CA LEU A 53 -13.36 6.48 1.05
C LEU A 53 -14.22 5.59 1.95
N ARG A 54 -15.12 4.80 1.35
CA ARG A 54 -15.86 3.77 2.10
C ARG A 54 -14.87 2.70 2.57
N THR A 55 -15.03 2.27 3.81
CA THR A 55 -14.16 1.28 4.43
C THR A 55 -14.98 0.23 5.19
N ASN A 56 -14.36 -0.90 5.43
CA ASN A 56 -14.89 -2.03 6.19
C ASN A 56 -13.79 -2.46 7.18
N PRO A 57 -14.14 -3.04 8.35
CA PRO A 57 -13.14 -3.41 9.35
C PRO A 57 -12.04 -4.33 8.79
N ALA A 58 -12.37 -5.32 7.96
CA ALA A 58 -11.38 -6.21 7.34
C ALA A 58 -10.38 -5.46 6.42
N LEU A 59 -10.87 -4.49 5.65
CA LEU A 59 -10.00 -3.65 4.82
C LEU A 59 -9.13 -2.73 5.69
N ALA A 60 -9.69 -2.17 6.77
CA ALA A 60 -8.95 -1.33 7.70
C ALA A 60 -7.79 -2.09 8.36
N TYR A 61 -8.00 -3.34 8.81
CA TYR A 61 -6.93 -4.18 9.35
C TYR A 61 -5.87 -4.51 8.30
N ALA A 62 -6.26 -4.81 7.06
CA ALA A 62 -5.32 -5.08 5.99
C ALA A 62 -4.43 -3.86 5.69
N CYS A 63 -5.02 -2.67 5.59
CA CYS A 63 -4.28 -1.43 5.42
C CYS A 63 -3.42 -1.09 6.64
N LEU A 64 -3.92 -1.29 7.85
CA LEU A 64 -3.15 -1.07 9.07
C LEU A 64 -1.89 -1.94 9.10
N GLY A 65 -2.05 -3.26 8.85
CA GLY A 65 -0.93 -4.19 8.80
C GLY A 65 0.07 -3.88 7.69
N ALA A 66 -0.43 -3.58 6.49
CA ALA A 66 0.42 -3.21 5.35
C ALA A 66 1.19 -1.91 5.61
N GLY A 67 0.53 -0.89 6.17
CA GLY A 67 1.15 0.39 6.51
C GLY A 67 2.26 0.24 7.55
N VAL A 68 2.03 -0.53 8.61
CA VAL A 68 3.07 -0.86 9.60
C VAL A 68 4.24 -1.58 8.95
N LEU A 69 3.96 -2.59 8.11
CA LEU A 69 5.01 -3.39 7.46
C LEU A 69 5.89 -2.53 6.54
N VAL A 70 5.29 -1.66 5.73
CA VAL A 70 6.03 -0.71 4.86
C VAL A 70 6.89 0.22 5.72
N LEU A 71 6.31 0.86 6.74
CA LEU A 71 7.05 1.81 7.58
C LEU A 71 8.24 1.15 8.28
N LEU A 72 8.03 -0.02 8.89
CA LEU A 72 9.11 -0.77 9.55
C LEU A 72 10.21 -1.16 8.55
N ALA A 73 9.84 -1.63 7.35
CA ALA A 73 10.81 -1.98 6.32
C ALA A 73 11.61 -0.77 5.84
N THR A 74 10.97 0.39 5.66
CA THR A 74 11.64 1.62 5.24
C THR A 74 12.55 2.19 6.33
N LEU A 75 12.19 2.06 7.62
CA LEU A 75 13.02 2.45 8.77
C LEU A 75 14.26 1.56 8.90
N VAL A 76 14.09 0.23 8.83
CA VAL A 76 15.21 -0.74 8.91
C VAL A 76 16.14 -0.59 7.70
N GLY A 77 15.61 -0.22 6.54
CA GLY A 77 16.35 -0.07 5.31
C GLY A 77 16.87 -1.41 4.77
N HIS A 78 17.96 -1.37 4.00
CA HIS A 78 18.59 -2.54 3.36
C HIS A 78 17.74 -3.21 2.26
N ASN A 79 17.97 -4.51 2.02
CA ASN A 79 17.25 -5.30 1.03
C ASN A 79 15.81 -5.62 1.46
N LEU A 80 15.49 -5.43 2.74
CA LEU A 80 14.16 -5.69 3.30
C LEU A 80 13.15 -4.64 2.80
N ASP A 81 13.53 -3.35 2.79
CA ASP A 81 12.77 -2.25 2.18
C ASP A 81 12.37 -2.57 0.73
N ARG A 82 13.33 -3.04 -0.08
CA ARG A 82 13.07 -3.47 -1.46
C ARG A 82 12.06 -4.62 -1.53
N LEU A 83 12.26 -5.67 -0.74
CA LEU A 83 11.44 -6.87 -0.79
C LEU A 83 10.00 -6.55 -0.38
N VAL A 84 9.85 -5.82 0.73
CA VAL A 84 8.55 -5.44 1.28
C VAL A 84 7.80 -4.51 0.33
N ASN A 85 8.43 -3.44 -0.16
CA ASN A 85 7.75 -2.52 -1.08
C ASN A 85 7.34 -3.20 -2.40
N THR A 86 8.14 -4.16 -2.87
CA THR A 86 7.81 -4.95 -4.07
C THR A 86 6.58 -5.83 -3.84
N TRP A 87 6.58 -6.63 -2.77
CA TRP A 87 5.52 -7.59 -2.51
C TRP A 87 4.23 -6.92 -2.04
N ILE A 88 4.31 -5.91 -1.17
CA ILE A 88 3.13 -5.13 -0.76
C ILE A 88 2.59 -4.35 -1.95
N GLY A 89 3.45 -3.73 -2.77
CA GLY A 89 3.02 -3.04 -3.98
C GLY A 89 2.27 -3.97 -4.94
N ALA A 90 2.83 -5.15 -5.22
CA ALA A 90 2.17 -6.17 -6.03
C ALA A 90 0.84 -6.65 -5.41
N ALA A 91 0.81 -6.89 -4.09
CA ALA A 91 -0.40 -7.28 -3.39
C ALA A 91 -1.50 -6.22 -3.51
N PHE A 92 -1.17 -4.93 -3.42
CA PHE A 92 -2.12 -3.84 -3.62
C PHE A 92 -2.67 -3.77 -5.05
N LEU A 93 -1.85 -4.03 -6.07
CA LEU A 93 -2.32 -4.08 -7.46
C LEU A 93 -3.26 -5.27 -7.70
N ILE A 94 -2.93 -6.43 -7.13
CA ILE A 94 -3.78 -7.63 -7.19
C ILE A 94 -5.08 -7.37 -6.44
N ALA A 95 -5.00 -6.80 -5.24
CA ALA A 95 -6.17 -6.44 -4.43
C ALA A 95 -7.05 -5.41 -5.15
N GLY A 96 -6.49 -4.36 -5.75
CA GLY A 96 -7.25 -3.39 -6.54
C GLY A 96 -7.97 -4.03 -7.74
N THR A 97 -7.35 -5.03 -8.37
CA THR A 97 -7.98 -5.81 -9.45
C THR A 97 -9.12 -6.68 -8.93
N ALA A 98 -8.93 -7.34 -7.79
CA ALA A 98 -9.99 -8.09 -7.14
C ALA A 98 -11.16 -7.18 -6.72
N MET A 99 -10.86 -6.00 -6.15
CA MET A 99 -11.87 -5.01 -5.78
C MET A 99 -12.67 -4.56 -7.01
N LEU A 100 -12.01 -4.31 -8.15
CA LEU A 100 -12.67 -3.92 -9.39
C LEU A 100 -13.62 -5.02 -9.90
N ALA A 101 -13.19 -6.29 -9.82
CA ALA A 101 -14.00 -7.43 -10.22
C ALA A 101 -15.21 -7.64 -9.29
N LEU A 102 -15.05 -7.40 -7.98
CA LEU A 102 -16.08 -7.62 -6.95
C LEU A 102 -17.07 -6.44 -6.81
N MET A 103 -16.73 -5.24 -7.28
CA MET A 103 -17.48 -4.00 -7.01
C MET A 103 -18.95 -4.04 -7.44
N ASN A 104 -19.26 -4.70 -8.56
CA ASN A 104 -20.62 -4.84 -9.10
C ASN A 104 -21.24 -6.21 -8.82
N THR A 105 -20.71 -6.96 -7.85
CA THR A 105 -21.22 -8.29 -7.49
C THR A 105 -21.90 -8.26 -6.13
N GLU A 106 -22.82 -9.18 -5.89
CA GLU A 106 -23.46 -9.39 -4.56
C GLU A 106 -22.44 -9.72 -3.47
N HIS A 107 -21.24 -10.16 -3.85
CA HIS A 107 -20.10 -10.40 -2.97
C HIS A 107 -19.29 -9.13 -2.64
N ASN A 108 -19.80 -7.92 -2.88
CA ASN A 108 -19.18 -6.68 -2.42
C ASN A 108 -19.36 -6.44 -0.91
N VAL A 109 -19.05 -7.47 -0.14
CA VAL A 109 -19.16 -7.55 1.32
C VAL A 109 -18.25 -6.52 2.01
N LEU A 110 -17.18 -6.11 1.33
CA LEU A 110 -16.17 -5.16 1.79
C LEU A 110 -16.43 -3.71 1.35
N ASN A 111 -17.60 -3.44 0.73
CA ASN A 111 -18.08 -2.12 0.36
C ASN A 111 -17.12 -1.31 -0.54
N PHE A 112 -16.51 -1.99 -1.51
CA PHE A 112 -15.58 -1.37 -2.44
C PHE A 112 -16.28 -0.36 -3.34
N THR A 113 -15.60 0.76 -3.55
CA THR A 113 -16.00 1.80 -4.49
C THR A 113 -14.88 2.02 -5.51
N LEU A 114 -15.20 2.65 -6.63
CA LEU A 114 -14.20 2.98 -7.65
C LEU A 114 -13.04 3.81 -7.05
N ALA A 115 -13.34 4.70 -6.10
CA ALA A 115 -12.33 5.48 -5.38
C ALA A 115 -11.36 4.58 -4.60
N SER A 116 -11.87 3.56 -3.91
CA SER A 116 -11.07 2.59 -3.16
C SER A 116 -10.14 1.79 -4.09
N CYS A 117 -10.64 1.39 -5.27
CA CYS A 117 -9.83 0.71 -6.29
C CYS A 117 -8.70 1.62 -6.80
N ILE A 118 -9.01 2.87 -7.14
CA ILE A 118 -8.01 3.84 -7.62
C ILE A 118 -6.94 4.07 -6.54
N ALA A 119 -7.34 4.23 -5.27
CA ALA A 119 -6.40 4.38 -4.17
C ALA A 119 -5.48 3.16 -4.02
N ALA A 120 -6.03 1.94 -4.12
CA ALA A 120 -5.25 0.71 -4.08
C ALA A 120 -4.24 0.62 -5.23
N TYR A 121 -4.65 0.97 -6.46
CA TYR A 121 -3.74 1.02 -7.61
C TYR A 121 -2.66 2.08 -7.48
N ALA A 122 -2.99 3.27 -6.97
CA ALA A 122 -2.03 4.35 -6.74
C ALA A 122 -0.98 3.95 -5.69
N VAL A 123 -1.41 3.40 -4.55
CA VAL A 123 -0.52 2.88 -3.51
C VAL A 123 0.36 1.75 -4.06
N GLY A 124 -0.26 0.78 -4.75
CA GLY A 124 0.43 -0.38 -5.30
C GLY A 124 1.49 -0.01 -6.32
N SER A 125 1.18 0.91 -7.23
CA SER A 125 2.13 1.39 -8.25
C SER A 125 3.31 2.13 -7.63
N VAL A 126 3.07 3.07 -6.69
CA VAL A 126 4.14 3.82 -6.03
C VAL A 126 5.08 2.89 -5.26
N LEU A 127 4.54 1.96 -4.46
CA LEU A 127 5.34 1.00 -3.70
C LEU A 127 6.12 0.05 -4.61
N LEU A 128 5.49 -0.46 -5.67
CA LEU A 128 6.15 -1.37 -6.60
C LEU A 128 7.30 -0.67 -7.34
N THR A 129 7.09 0.57 -7.82
CA THR A 129 8.15 1.36 -8.45
C THR A 129 9.28 1.65 -7.46
N ALA A 130 8.97 2.03 -6.22
CA ALA A 130 9.98 2.24 -5.18
C ALA A 130 10.78 0.97 -4.89
N GLY A 131 10.12 -0.19 -4.78
CA GLY A 131 10.76 -1.49 -4.58
C GLY A 131 11.68 -1.89 -5.74
N MET A 132 11.27 -1.65 -6.99
CA MET A 132 12.09 -1.93 -8.16
C MET A 132 13.31 -1.01 -8.27
N TYR A 133 13.15 0.28 -7.92
CA TYR A 133 14.21 1.28 -8.06
C TYR A 133 15.30 1.15 -6.99
N VAL A 134 14.98 0.65 -5.78
CA VAL A 134 15.95 0.48 -4.68
C VAL A 134 16.93 -0.68 -4.91
N ARG A 135 17.02 -1.25 -6.13
CA ARG A 135 18.00 -2.30 -6.47
C ARG A 135 19.43 -1.83 -6.14
N VAL A 136 19.96 -2.39 -5.05
CA VAL A 136 21.38 -2.32 -4.73
C VAL A 136 22.06 -3.37 -5.61
N ALA A 137 22.92 -2.93 -6.52
CA ALA A 137 23.85 -3.84 -7.17
C ALA A 137 24.70 -4.47 -6.06
N ARG A 138 24.64 -5.79 -5.90
CA ARG A 138 25.52 -6.51 -4.97
C ARG A 138 26.97 -6.28 -5.43
N ARG A 139 27.85 -5.98 -4.47
CA ARG A 139 29.27 -6.32 -4.61
C ARG A 139 29.44 -7.81 -4.37
#